data_AF-A0A7X2TD23-F1
#
_entry.id   AF-A0A7X2TD23-F1
#
_cell.length_a   1.000
_cell.length_b   1.000
_cell.length_c   1.000
_cell.angle_alpha   90.00
_cell.angle_beta   90.00
_cell.angle_gamma   90.00
#
_symmetry.space_group_name_H-M   'P 1'
#
loop_
_entity.id
_entity.type
_entity.pdbx_description
1 polymer ?
#
loop_
_entity_poly.entity_id
_entity_poly.type
_entity_poly.pdbx_seq_one_letter_code
_entity_poly.pdbx_strand_id
1 'polypeptide(L)'
;MNTEKNEKETARVCGIQYPGEEGITKEDMESLLQRFAGFYMDVVRIDEPNGQSSATFLIESDLYAEWEESGELERFKEHFAKILGDQELEQENGRYFFAGVEVWLTYPE
;
A
#
# COMPACT_ATOMS: atom_id res chain seq x y z
N MET A 1 -34.12 13.09 -4.59
CA MET A 1 -33.31 12.01 -4.01
C MET A 1 -31.94 12.12 -4.64
N ASN A 2 -30.96 12.64 -3.91
CA ASN A 2 -29.56 12.58 -4.34
C ASN A 2 -29.14 11.12 -4.19
N THR A 3 -28.92 10.44 -5.30
CA THR A 3 -28.10 9.23 -5.32
C THR A 3 -26.69 9.69 -5.02
N GLU A 4 -26.28 9.56 -3.76
CA GLU A 4 -24.87 9.64 -3.39
C GLU A 4 -24.14 8.62 -4.25
N LYS A 5 -23.36 9.15 -5.19
CA LYS A 5 -22.41 8.38 -5.96
C LYS A 5 -21.38 7.94 -4.91
N ASN A 6 -21.56 6.74 -4.38
CA ASN A 6 -20.57 6.09 -3.54
C ASN A 6 -19.41 5.74 -4.48
N GLU A 7 -18.66 6.76 -4.92
CA GLU A 7 -17.40 6.58 -5.61
C GLU A 7 -16.54 5.83 -4.60
N LYS A 8 -16.36 4.52 -4.82
CA LYS A 8 -15.37 3.75 -4.07
C LYS A 8 -14.08 4.56 -4.18
N GLU A 9 -13.64 5.14 -3.08
CA GLU A 9 -12.42 5.92 -3.05
C GLU A 9 -11.28 4.97 -3.50
N THR A 10 -10.49 5.39 -4.48
CA THR A 10 -9.39 4.59 -5.06
C THR A 10 -8.07 5.34 -4.96
N ALA A 11 -6.95 4.60 -4.93
CA ALA A 11 -5.59 5.15 -4.82
C ALA A 11 -4.66 4.56 -5.89
N ARG A 12 -3.67 5.36 -6.30
CA ARG A 12 -2.58 4.92 -7.21
C ARG A 12 -1.56 4.02 -6.52
N VAL A 13 -1.54 4.06 -5.19
CA VAL A 13 -0.75 3.18 -4.32
C VAL A 13 -1.62 2.70 -3.18
N CYS A 14 -1.80 1.39 -3.08
CA CYS A 14 -2.49 0.77 -1.96
C CYS A 14 -1.75 -0.49 -1.53
N GLY A 15 -1.64 -0.70 -0.23
CA GLY A 15 -1.05 -1.89 0.35
C GLY A 15 -1.91 -2.50 1.44
N ILE A 16 -1.60 -3.75 1.74
CA ILE A 16 -2.19 -4.51 2.83
C ILE A 16 -1.10 -5.04 3.74
N GLN A 17 -1.22 -4.78 5.03
CA GLN A 17 -0.31 -5.20 6.09
C GLN A 17 -0.83 -6.45 6.78
N TYR A 18 0.04 -7.44 6.97
CA TYR A 18 -0.28 -8.73 7.56
C TYR A 18 0.91 -9.25 8.38
N PRO A 19 0.71 -10.23 9.27
CA PRO A 19 1.81 -10.84 10.04
C PRO A 19 2.91 -11.36 9.11
N GLY A 20 4.17 -11.11 9.42
CA GLY A 20 5.27 -11.36 8.47
C GLY A 20 5.54 -12.85 8.16
N GLU A 21 5.12 -13.75 9.06
CA GLU A 21 5.17 -15.20 8.86
C GLU A 21 4.07 -15.70 7.90
N GLU A 22 3.09 -14.86 7.57
CA GLU A 22 1.96 -15.19 6.72
C GLU A 22 2.15 -14.66 5.28
N GLY A 23 1.25 -15.11 4.41
CA GLY A 23 1.10 -14.58 3.05
C GLY A 23 -0.27 -13.91 2.90
N ILE A 24 -0.41 -13.12 1.85
CA ILE A 24 -1.70 -12.53 1.48
C ILE A 24 -2.67 -13.60 0.95
N THR A 25 -3.93 -13.55 1.37
CA THR A 25 -4.97 -14.43 0.80
C THR A 25 -5.43 -13.93 -0.57
N LYS A 26 -6.20 -14.76 -1.27
CA LYS A 26 -6.80 -14.35 -2.55
C LYS A 26 -7.84 -13.24 -2.33
N GLU A 27 -8.66 -13.38 -1.29
CA GLU A 27 -9.70 -12.43 -0.92
C GLU A 27 -9.11 -11.06 -0.56
N ASP A 28 -8.01 -11.04 0.19
CA ASP A 28 -7.27 -9.82 0.53
C ASP A 28 -6.76 -9.10 -0.73
N MET A 29 -6.19 -9.84 -1.68
CA MET A 29 -5.73 -9.28 -2.95
C MET A 29 -6.91 -8.75 -3.79
N GLU A 30 -8.03 -9.46 -3.82
CA GLU A 30 -9.25 -8.99 -4.50
C GLU A 30 -9.81 -7.71 -3.86
N SER A 31 -9.75 -7.58 -2.53
CA SER A 31 -10.14 -6.36 -1.82
C SER A 31 -9.19 -5.20 -2.13
N LEU A 32 -7.88 -5.45 -2.16
CA LEU A 32 -6.87 -4.45 -2.50
C LEU A 32 -7.04 -3.95 -3.94
N LEU A 33 -7.30 -4.85 -4.89
CA LEU A 33 -7.57 -4.51 -6.29
C LEU A 33 -8.82 -3.64 -6.47
N GLN A 34 -9.85 -3.79 -5.63
CA GLN A 34 -11.04 -2.93 -5.69
C GLN A 34 -10.76 -1.48 -5.29
N ARG A 35 -9.67 -1.24 -4.55
CA ARG A 35 -9.24 0.10 -4.08
C ARG A 35 -8.16 0.69 -4.99
N PHE A 36 -7.63 -0.07 -5.93
CA PHE A 36 -6.58 0.37 -6.84
C PHE A 36 -7.15 1.16 -8.02
N ALA A 37 -6.57 2.32 -8.31
CA ALA A 37 -7.03 3.21 -9.38
C ALA A 37 -6.41 2.88 -10.76
N GLY A 38 -5.25 2.22 -10.78
CA GLY A 38 -4.49 1.95 -12.01
C GLY A 38 -5.02 0.77 -12.82
N PHE A 39 -4.71 0.76 -14.13
CA PHE A 39 -4.99 -0.38 -15.00
C PHE A 39 -3.85 -1.41 -15.00
N TYR A 40 -2.61 -0.92 -14.98
CA TYR A 40 -1.39 -1.71 -14.82
C TYR A 40 -0.80 -1.46 -13.44
N MET A 41 -0.25 -2.51 -12.84
CA MET A 41 0.29 -2.45 -11.50
C MET A 41 1.59 -3.25 -11.39
N ASP A 42 2.49 -2.73 -10.58
CA ASP A 42 3.64 -3.43 -10.06
C ASP A 42 3.40 -3.75 -8.59
N VAL A 43 3.87 -4.94 -8.19
CA VAL A 43 3.64 -5.47 -6.84
C VAL A 43 4.94 -5.42 -6.06
N VAL A 44 4.91 -4.77 -4.90
CA VAL A 44 6.07 -4.62 -4.02
C VAL A 44 5.73 -5.19 -2.66
N ARG A 45 6.49 -6.21 -2.24
CA ARG A 45 6.48 -6.68 -0.85
C ARG A 45 7.52 -5.90 -0.05
N ILE A 46 7.12 -5.42 1.12
CA ILE A 46 7.97 -4.78 2.11
C ILE A 46 7.87 -5.58 3.39
N ASP A 47 9.02 -6.01 3.91
CA ASP A 47 9.12 -6.72 5.19
C ASP A 47 9.73 -5.80 6.24
N GLU A 48 9.14 -5.80 7.43
CA GLU A 48 9.77 -5.23 8.63
C GLU A 48 11.06 -6.01 8.96
N PRO A 49 12.15 -5.35 9.41
CA PRO A 49 13.45 -6.02 9.59
C PRO A 49 13.47 -7.25 10.53
N ASN A 50 12.61 -7.29 11.55
CA ASN A 50 12.49 -8.41 12.48
C ASN A 50 11.46 -9.46 12.04
N GLY A 51 10.81 -9.27 10.88
CA GLY A 51 9.89 -10.22 10.26
C GLY A 51 8.53 -10.35 10.97
N GLN A 52 8.19 -9.43 11.87
CA GLN A 52 6.90 -9.50 12.59
C GLN A 52 5.73 -9.01 11.74
N SER A 53 5.99 -8.10 10.82
CA SER A 53 4.99 -7.46 9.96
C SER A 53 5.50 -7.37 8.53
N SER A 54 4.62 -7.58 7.57
CA SER A 54 4.89 -7.43 6.15
C SER A 54 3.74 -6.68 5.51
N ALA A 55 4.01 -6.02 4.40
CA ALA A 55 2.97 -5.45 3.57
C ALA A 55 3.22 -5.73 2.09
N THR A 56 2.15 -5.97 1.35
CA THR A 56 2.15 -6.03 -0.11
C THR A 56 1.47 -4.79 -0.65
N PHE A 57 2.17 -4.04 -1.49
CA PHE A 57 1.70 -2.84 -2.17
C PHE A 57 1.46 -3.10 -3.64
N LEU A 58 0.36 -2.55 -4.16
CA LEU A 58 0.11 -2.31 -5.57
C LEU A 58 0.48 -0.85 -5.87
N ILE A 59 1.34 -0.65 -6.86
CA ILE A 59 1.77 0.67 -7.34
C ILE A 59 1.40 0.75 -8.82
N GLU A 60 0.80 1.84 -9.27
CA GLU A 60 0.60 2.09 -10.70
C GLU A 60 1.93 2.00 -11.45
N SER A 61 2.00 1.21 -12.53
CA SER A 61 3.27 0.90 -13.21
C SER A 61 4.04 2.13 -13.69
N ASP A 62 3.36 3.16 -14.19
CA ASP A 62 4.02 4.41 -14.61
C ASP A 62 4.66 5.14 -13.41
N LEU A 63 3.99 5.12 -12.26
CA LEU A 63 4.52 5.68 -11.01
C LEU A 63 5.66 4.83 -10.46
N TYR A 64 5.55 3.50 -10.55
CA TYR A 64 6.62 2.59 -10.16
C TYR A 64 7.89 2.89 -10.96
N ALA A 65 7.79 3.00 -12.29
CA ALA A 65 8.91 3.32 -13.16
C ALA A 65 9.53 4.69 -12.81
N GLU A 66 8.70 5.71 -12.58
CA GLU A 66 9.15 7.04 -12.14
C GLU A 66 9.92 6.96 -10.80
N TRP A 67 9.38 6.22 -9.83
CA TRP A 67 10.00 6.04 -8.52
C TRP A 67 11.28 5.21 -8.58
N GLU A 68 11.36 4.22 -9.47
CA GLU A 68 12.57 3.43 -9.68
C GLU A 68 13.68 4.28 -10.31
N GLU A 69 13.38 5.07 -11.33
CA GLU A 69 14.35 5.96 -11.99
C GLU A 69 14.85 7.08 -11.08
N SER A 70 13.97 7.63 -10.23
CA SER A 70 14.32 8.72 -9.31
C SER A 70 14.93 8.25 -7.99
N GLY A 71 14.88 6.95 -7.68
CA GLY A 71 15.31 6.36 -6.41
C GLY A 71 14.31 6.51 -5.27
N GLU A 72 13.12 7.07 -5.53
CA GLU A 72 12.04 7.17 -4.54
C GLU A 72 11.48 5.79 -4.14
N LEU A 73 11.61 4.77 -5.00
CA LEU A 73 11.14 3.42 -4.68
C LEU A 73 11.88 2.81 -3.48
N GLU A 74 13.20 2.98 -3.39
CA GLU A 74 13.96 2.48 -2.25
C GLU A 74 13.64 3.29 -0.98
N ARG A 75 13.47 4.62 -1.10
CA ARG A 75 13.02 5.47 0.00
C ARG A 75 11.62 5.08 0.48
N PHE A 76 10.74 4.69 -0.42
CA PHE A 76 9.40 4.19 -0.11
C PHE A 76 9.49 2.89 0.70
N LYS A 77 10.30 1.92 0.23
CA LYS A 77 10.53 0.65 0.94
C LYS A 77 11.07 0.88 2.35
N GLU A 78 12.10 1.71 2.50
CA GLU A 78 12.67 2.05 3.81
C GLU A 78 11.68 2.79 4.72
N HIS A 79 10.86 3.68 4.16
CA HIS A 79 9.87 4.44 4.92
C HIS A 79 8.78 3.51 5.48
N PHE A 80 8.20 2.65 4.64
CA PHE A 80 7.14 1.75 5.08
C PHE A 80 7.68 0.61 5.94
N ALA A 81 8.89 0.11 5.74
CA ALA A 81 9.51 -0.86 6.64
C ALA A 81 9.62 -0.33 8.09
N LYS A 82 9.83 0.99 8.27
CA LYS A 82 9.82 1.62 9.61
C LYS A 82 8.42 1.69 10.19
N ILE A 83 7.41 2.04 9.39
CA ILE A 83 6.01 2.07 9.83
C ILE A 83 5.58 0.68 10.28
N LEU A 84 5.89 -0.36 9.50
CA LEU A 84 5.55 -1.75 9.84
C LEU A 84 6.20 -2.23 11.15
N GLY A 85 7.33 -1.64 11.55
CA GLY A 85 8.05 -1.98 12.77
C GLY A 85 7.76 -1.10 13.98
N ASP A 86 6.94 -0.05 13.81
CA ASP A 86 6.66 0.91 14.87
C ASP A 86 5.21 1.38 14.81
N GLN A 87 4.39 0.84 15.71
CA GLN A 87 2.96 1.15 15.81
C GLN A 87 2.71 2.65 16.10
N GLU A 88 3.67 3.38 16.68
CA GLU A 88 3.52 4.83 16.90
C GLU A 88 3.58 5.63 15.59
N LEU A 89 4.10 5.05 14.51
CA LEU A 89 4.16 5.66 13.18
C LEU A 89 2.94 5.34 12.32
N GLU A 90 2.09 4.40 12.75
CA GLU A 90 0.87 4.04 12.04
C GLU A 90 -0.18 5.16 12.14
N GLN A 91 -0.77 5.52 11.00
CA GLN A 91 -1.87 6.48 10.95
C GLN A 91 -3.19 5.75 11.22
N GLU A 92 -4.01 6.27 12.13
CA GLU A 92 -5.31 5.66 12.50
C GLU A 92 -6.24 5.44 11.30
N ASN A 93 -6.14 6.28 10.26
CA ASN A 93 -6.95 6.19 9.05
C ASN A 93 -6.30 5.35 7.94
N GLY A 94 -5.10 4.80 8.16
CA GLY A 94 -4.33 4.04 7.18
C GLY A 94 -3.90 4.84 5.94
N ARG A 95 -3.97 6.18 5.97
CA ARG A 95 -3.61 7.04 4.83
C ARG A 95 -2.31 7.79 5.10
N TYR A 96 -1.40 7.68 4.16
CA TYR A 96 -0.08 8.27 4.20
C TYR A 96 0.15 9.13 2.95
N PHE A 97 1.17 9.99 3.00
CA PHE A 97 1.57 10.80 1.85
C PHE A 97 3.06 10.62 1.61
N PHE A 98 3.42 10.16 0.42
CA PHE A 98 4.80 9.88 0.05
C PHE A 98 5.07 10.41 -1.37
N ALA A 99 6.15 11.20 -1.53
CA ALA A 99 6.57 11.75 -2.81
C ALA A 99 5.44 12.42 -3.63
N GLY A 100 4.50 13.10 -2.98
CA GLY A 100 3.38 13.77 -3.67
C GLY A 100 2.17 12.88 -3.94
N VAL A 101 2.19 11.63 -3.50
CA VAL A 101 1.16 10.61 -3.77
C VAL A 101 0.55 10.13 -2.46
N GLU A 102 -0.78 9.99 -2.44
CA GLU A 102 -1.49 9.35 -1.34
C GLU A 102 -1.30 7.84 -1.39
N VAL A 103 -0.93 7.25 -0.25
CA VAL A 103 -0.68 5.82 -0.09
C VAL A 103 -1.66 5.29 0.95
N TRP A 104 -2.37 4.23 0.60
CA TRP A 104 -3.28 3.58 1.51
C TRP A 104 -2.67 2.30 2.04
N LEU A 105 -2.71 2.08 3.35
CA LEU A 105 -2.31 0.84 3.98
C LEU A 105 -3.48 0.33 4.81
N THR A 106 -3.98 -0.85 4.47
CA THR A 106 -5.09 -1.52 5.18
C THR A 106 -4.59 -2.78 5.87
N TYR A 107 -5.44 -3.36 6.72
CA TYR A 107 -5.30 -4.75 7.18
C TYR A 107 -6.28 -5.66 6.41
N PRO A 108 -6.04 -6.98 6.40
CA PRO A 108 -7.04 -7.98 6.03
C PRO A 108 -8.38 -7.75 6.73
N GLU A 109 -9.47 -8.07 6.04
CA GLU A 109 -10.85 -7.99 6.60
C GLU A 109 -11.25 -9.24 7.39
#